data_AF-A0A2N6MNJ4-F1
#
_entry.id   AF-A0A2N6MNJ4-F1
#
_cell.length_a   1.000
_cell.length_b   1.000
_cell.length_c   1.000
_cell.angle_alpha   90.00
_cell.angle_beta   90.00
_cell.angle_gamma   90.00
#
_symmetry.space_group_name_H-M   'P 1'
#
loop_
_entity.id
_entity.type
_entity.pdbx_description
1 polymer ?
#
loop_
_entity_poly.entity_id
_entity_poly.type
_entity_poly.pdbx_seq_one_letter_code
_entity_poly.pdbx_strand_id
1 'polypeptide(L)'
;MGVCALRRRAAWQLWPKLLLALLIGVGLSASYWLPAALEAETVNWQRLPVSPTAAFQAPALVAPFHTPDPAAAIPSTQPTVGIALTVLMGAAVGLQLFTRRLQLFGLVWSVAASAVAVGMLMLQLPSLSAALGWCMALAGVSFFAALPTNWARRVIFIAALVGVVTAYVPVFLAFQREAPPFPFNEQGQLQFELRGYGIAGSPSGASIPSQLSLMTPPSPALLTAYTRGLPDRLTLLNGTPDKAVLLRAQSEASIYTIASASPLNAQFTVNPFIGWQAALDAAPLELIPLSDATGYTLSLPPTRGSELRVRLGTTPARQAGGLIGLTALAGLILLWRWQHRRKDWQATFPPLLAPDDLRRMAAAAVTLTIAFIALLSGRFVSPPSPMPGVGLTSSTPLSYVSSSPLQLIAYDVSDQRADKLTATLHWRTSRPLTDLLFISSSLISTNGEVVAESAPVPLSRIPTPAWRTDRYYTTYLSIDAASVPANGRYTLTLRVFPCPAHGTNCATNRALTFFDERGASLGTQITLPRILTR
;
A
#
# COMPACT_ATOMS: atom_id res chain seq x y z
N MET A 1 20.81 -14.13 -49.19
CA MET A 1 21.64 -13.73 -48.01
C MET A 1 21.61 -12.23 -47.68
N GLY A 2 21.02 -11.33 -48.47
CA GLY A 2 21.01 -9.87 -48.19
C GLY A 2 20.00 -9.35 -47.15
N VAL A 3 18.93 -10.10 -46.83
CA VAL A 3 17.86 -9.65 -45.91
C VAL A 3 18.26 -9.72 -44.42
N CYS A 4 19.20 -10.61 -44.05
CA CYS A 4 19.71 -10.70 -42.68
C CYS A 4 20.66 -9.54 -42.30
N ALA A 5 21.42 -9.00 -43.26
CA ALA A 5 22.37 -7.91 -43.00
C ALA A 5 21.69 -6.55 -42.82
N LEU A 6 20.62 -6.27 -43.57
CA LEU A 6 19.79 -5.07 -43.42
C LEU A 6 19.00 -5.06 -42.10
N ARG A 7 18.51 -6.22 -41.64
CA ARG A 7 17.88 -6.35 -40.32
C ARG A 7 18.86 -6.15 -39.15
N ARG A 8 20.12 -6.61 -39.27
CA ARG A 8 21.16 -6.39 -38.25
C ARG A 8 21.57 -4.91 -38.12
N ARG A 9 21.66 -4.17 -39.24
CA ARG A 9 21.94 -2.72 -39.21
C ARG A 9 20.80 -1.90 -38.60
N ALA A 10 19.55 -2.27 -38.85
CA ALA A 10 18.39 -1.62 -38.25
C ALA A 10 18.31 -1.85 -36.72
N ALA A 11 18.68 -3.04 -36.23
CA ALA A 11 18.69 -3.34 -34.79
C ALA A 11 19.74 -2.51 -34.02
N TRP A 12 20.95 -2.33 -34.58
CA TRP A 12 22.01 -1.54 -33.95
C TRP A 12 21.69 -0.05 -33.84
N GLN A 13 20.88 0.51 -34.75
CA GLN A 13 20.43 1.90 -34.70
C GLN A 13 19.32 2.17 -33.67
N LEU A 14 18.69 1.12 -33.12
CA LEU A 14 17.59 1.25 -32.15
C LEU A 14 18.06 1.26 -30.70
N TRP A 15 19.13 0.51 -30.38
CA TRP A 15 19.75 0.50 -29.05
C TRP A 15 20.08 1.88 -28.48
N PRO A 16 20.71 2.82 -29.23
CA PRO A 16 20.99 4.15 -28.68
C PRO A 16 19.71 4.94 -28.37
N LYS A 17 18.63 4.76 -29.15
CA LYS A 17 17.33 5.40 -28.87
C LYS A 17 16.66 4.85 -27.63
N LEU A 18 16.72 3.53 -27.44
CA LEU A 18 16.20 2.86 -26.25
C LEU A 18 16.99 3.25 -25.00
N LEU A 19 18.32 3.29 -25.09
CA LEU A 19 19.19 3.71 -23.99
C LEU A 19 18.94 5.16 -23.62
N LEU A 20 18.80 6.06 -24.62
CA LEU A 20 18.44 7.46 -24.38
C LEU A 20 17.07 7.58 -23.71
N ALA A 21 16.06 6.84 -24.16
CA ALA A 21 14.73 6.85 -23.53
C ALA A 21 14.78 6.36 -22.07
N LEU A 22 15.57 5.32 -21.79
CA LEU A 22 15.78 4.81 -20.44
C LEU A 22 16.49 5.83 -19.55
N LEU A 23 17.55 6.48 -20.05
CA LEU A 23 18.24 7.54 -19.32
C LEU A 23 17.33 8.73 -19.01
N ILE A 24 16.50 9.17 -19.97
CA ILE A 24 15.52 10.24 -19.74
C ILE A 24 14.49 9.78 -18.70
N GLY A 25 14.00 8.54 -18.76
CA GLY A 25 13.05 8.01 -17.77
C GLY A 25 13.63 7.94 -16.35
N VAL A 26 14.85 7.42 -16.20
CA VAL A 26 15.59 7.39 -14.93
C VAL A 26 15.87 8.82 -14.43
N GLY A 27 16.22 9.74 -15.33
CA GLY A 27 16.43 11.15 -15.00
C GLY A 27 15.16 11.85 -14.54
N LEU A 28 14.03 11.68 -15.26
CA LEU A 28 12.73 12.27 -14.92
C LEU A 28 12.21 11.79 -13.55
N SER A 29 12.59 10.58 -13.13
CA SER A 29 12.22 10.00 -11.84
C SER A 29 13.25 10.25 -10.74
N ALA A 30 14.35 10.95 -11.02
CA ALA A 30 15.44 11.18 -10.07
C ALA A 30 15.02 11.95 -8.80
N SER A 31 14.00 12.80 -8.90
CA SER A 31 13.41 13.49 -7.73
C SER A 31 12.81 12.53 -6.70
N TYR A 32 12.48 11.29 -7.09
CA TYR A 32 11.94 10.27 -6.19
C TYR A 32 13.01 9.28 -5.74
N TRP A 33 13.75 8.66 -6.68
CA TRP A 33 14.65 7.57 -6.33
C TRP A 33 15.97 8.05 -5.72
N LEU A 34 16.48 9.22 -6.12
CA LEU A 34 17.78 9.69 -5.63
C LEU A 34 17.75 10.07 -4.14
N PRO A 35 16.76 10.86 -3.65
CA PRO A 35 16.63 11.10 -2.21
C PRO A 35 16.35 9.80 -1.45
N ALA A 36 15.50 8.92 -1.99
CA ALA A 36 15.21 7.64 -1.36
C ALA A 36 16.46 6.77 -1.18
N ALA A 37 17.40 6.81 -2.14
CA ALA A 37 18.66 6.06 -2.07
C ALA A 37 19.69 6.71 -1.14
N LEU A 38 19.90 8.03 -1.27
CA LEU A 38 20.94 8.74 -0.51
C LEU A 38 20.54 9.06 0.94
N GLU A 39 19.23 9.10 1.22
CA GLU A 39 18.70 9.41 2.55
C GLU A 39 18.12 8.15 3.23
N ALA A 40 18.31 6.96 2.65
CA ALA A 40 17.74 5.70 3.12
C ALA A 40 18.09 5.40 4.59
N GLU A 41 19.33 5.68 4.97
CA GLU A 41 19.86 5.38 6.31
C GLU A 41 19.51 6.43 7.36
N THR A 42 18.88 7.54 6.96
CA THR A 42 18.50 8.62 7.90
C THR A 42 17.37 8.22 8.82
N VAL A 43 16.51 7.29 8.39
CA VAL A 43 15.40 6.74 9.17
C VAL A 43 15.45 5.24 9.09
N ASN A 44 15.84 4.60 10.19
CA ASN A 44 15.73 3.16 10.33
C ASN A 44 14.28 2.80 10.58
N TRP A 45 13.75 1.86 9.81
CA TRP A 45 12.37 1.41 9.92
C TRP A 45 12.30 0.09 10.66
N GLN A 46 11.50 0.02 11.72
CA GLN A 46 11.14 -1.24 12.36
C GLN A 46 9.77 -1.71 11.87
N ARG A 47 9.66 -3.02 11.61
CA ARG A 47 8.38 -3.64 11.29
C ARG A 47 7.62 -3.91 12.58
N LEU A 48 6.38 -3.46 12.64
CA LEU A 48 5.47 -3.84 13.71
C LEU A 48 5.05 -5.30 13.54
N PRO A 49 4.72 -6.02 14.64
CA PRO A 49 4.10 -7.34 14.58
C PRO A 49 2.77 -7.27 13.82
N VAL A 50 2.86 -7.53 12.51
CA VAL A 50 1.83 -7.78 11.50
C VAL A 50 1.06 -9.08 11.60
N SER A 51 -0.27 -9.11 11.52
CA SER A 51 -0.85 -10.24 10.77
C SER A 51 -0.40 -10.09 9.31
N PRO A 52 0.35 -11.05 8.73
CA PRO A 52 0.81 -10.98 7.35
C PRO A 52 -0.37 -10.76 6.37
N THR A 53 -0.10 -10.30 5.16
CA THR A 53 -1.09 -10.43 4.07
C THR A 53 -1.00 -11.81 3.45
N ALA A 54 -2.10 -12.26 2.85
CA ALA A 54 -2.06 -13.37 1.91
C ALA A 54 -0.93 -13.14 0.89
N ALA A 55 -0.05 -14.14 0.73
CA ALA A 55 1.03 -14.08 -0.23
C ALA A 55 0.47 -13.92 -1.64
N PHE A 56 1.06 -13.03 -2.41
CA PHE A 56 0.66 -12.79 -3.78
C PHE A 56 1.25 -13.90 -4.68
N GLN A 57 0.37 -14.60 -5.39
CA GLN A 57 0.72 -15.69 -6.29
C GLN A 57 0.55 -15.27 -7.76
N ALA A 58 1.37 -15.84 -8.65
CA ALA A 58 1.33 -15.54 -10.08
C ALA A 58 -0.06 -15.74 -10.75
N PRO A 59 -0.86 -16.77 -10.43
CA PRO A 59 -2.19 -16.92 -11.00
C PRO A 59 -3.14 -15.77 -10.64
N ALA A 60 -2.91 -15.10 -9.50
CA ALA A 60 -3.72 -13.97 -9.08
C ALA A 60 -3.55 -12.73 -9.98
N LEU A 61 -2.45 -12.61 -10.75
CA LEU A 61 -2.26 -11.52 -11.72
C LEU A 61 -3.35 -11.47 -12.79
N VAL A 62 -3.86 -12.64 -13.17
CA VAL A 62 -4.78 -12.81 -14.31
C VAL A 62 -6.18 -13.24 -13.88
N ALA A 63 -6.44 -13.35 -12.58
CA ALA A 63 -7.73 -13.75 -12.05
C ALA A 63 -8.84 -12.74 -12.43
N PRO A 64 -10.10 -13.18 -12.61
CA PRO A 64 -11.20 -12.25 -12.82
C PRO A 64 -11.39 -11.38 -11.57
N PHE A 65 -11.82 -10.14 -11.76
CA PHE A 65 -12.27 -9.32 -10.64
C PHE A 65 -13.54 -9.93 -10.04
N HIS A 66 -13.60 -9.99 -8.72
CA HIS A 66 -14.80 -10.38 -7.99
C HIS A 66 -15.34 -9.21 -7.19
N THR A 67 -16.63 -9.24 -6.85
CA THR A 67 -17.20 -8.27 -5.93
C THR A 67 -16.66 -8.53 -4.52
N PRO A 68 -16.02 -7.55 -3.84
CA PRO A 68 -15.65 -7.69 -2.44
C PRO A 68 -16.86 -8.00 -1.55
N ASP A 69 -16.64 -8.84 -0.53
CA ASP A 69 -17.68 -9.25 0.41
C ASP A 69 -18.07 -8.09 1.35
N PRO A 70 -19.36 -7.69 1.40
CA PRO A 70 -19.81 -6.64 2.29
C PRO A 70 -19.70 -7.02 3.77
N ALA A 71 -19.69 -8.29 4.15
CA ALA A 71 -19.50 -8.68 5.55
C ALA A 71 -18.03 -8.55 6.01
N ALA A 72 -17.07 -8.45 5.08
CA ALA A 72 -15.66 -8.30 5.43
C ALA A 72 -15.36 -6.88 5.93
N ALA A 73 -14.75 -6.76 7.11
CA ALA A 73 -14.32 -5.46 7.63
C ALA A 73 -13.17 -4.85 6.81
N ILE A 74 -12.28 -5.69 6.29
CA ILE A 74 -11.21 -5.31 5.36
C ILE A 74 -11.38 -6.19 4.12
N PRO A 75 -11.88 -5.63 3.00
CA PRO A 75 -11.97 -6.38 1.76
C PRO A 75 -10.59 -6.87 1.34
N SER A 76 -10.52 -8.09 0.81
CA SER A 76 -9.28 -8.63 0.25
C SER A 76 -8.81 -7.73 -0.90
N THR A 77 -7.52 -7.40 -0.89
CA THR A 77 -6.91 -6.77 -2.06
C THR A 77 -6.94 -7.76 -3.22
N GLN A 78 -7.37 -7.30 -4.40
CA GLN A 78 -7.39 -8.11 -5.62
C GLN A 78 -6.22 -7.70 -6.51
N PRO A 79 -5.06 -8.35 -6.40
CA PRO A 79 -3.85 -7.99 -7.14
C PRO A 79 -3.88 -8.50 -8.59
N THR A 80 -4.98 -8.24 -9.28
CA THR A 80 -5.22 -8.68 -10.65
C THR A 80 -5.36 -7.47 -11.57
N VAL A 81 -4.98 -7.66 -12.83
CA VAL A 81 -5.29 -6.74 -13.94
C VAL A 81 -6.54 -7.19 -14.72
N GLY A 82 -7.08 -8.35 -14.36
CA GLY A 82 -8.24 -8.97 -14.98
C GLY A 82 -7.90 -9.73 -16.27
N ILE A 83 -8.74 -10.71 -16.58
CA ILE A 83 -8.62 -11.56 -17.78
C ILE A 83 -8.70 -10.71 -19.07
N ALA A 84 -9.50 -9.64 -19.08
CA ALA A 84 -9.71 -8.83 -20.28
C ALA A 84 -8.39 -8.20 -20.80
N LEU A 85 -7.61 -7.57 -19.91
CA LEU A 85 -6.34 -6.94 -20.30
C LEU A 85 -5.28 -7.99 -20.67
N THR A 86 -5.26 -9.14 -20.01
CA THR A 86 -4.31 -10.21 -20.29
C THR A 86 -4.55 -10.84 -21.66
N VAL A 87 -5.81 -11.08 -22.01
CA VAL A 87 -6.21 -11.57 -23.34
C VAL A 87 -5.86 -10.54 -24.43
N LEU A 88 -6.14 -9.25 -24.20
CA LEU A 88 -5.80 -8.20 -25.17
C LEU A 88 -4.30 -8.06 -25.39
N MET A 89 -3.49 -8.10 -24.33
CA MET A 89 -2.03 -8.09 -24.44
C MET A 89 -1.51 -9.35 -25.14
N GLY A 90 -2.03 -10.54 -24.78
CA GLY A 90 -1.65 -11.80 -25.42
C GLY A 90 -1.96 -11.79 -26.93
N ALA A 91 -3.14 -11.30 -27.30
CA ALA A 91 -3.53 -11.10 -28.70
C ALA A 91 -2.62 -10.08 -29.41
N ALA A 92 -2.22 -8.98 -28.73
CA ALA A 92 -1.26 -8.00 -29.25
C ALA A 92 0.08 -8.64 -29.60
N VAL A 93 0.68 -9.34 -28.64
CA VAL A 93 1.98 -10.00 -28.82
C VAL A 93 1.88 -11.11 -29.87
N GLY A 94 0.85 -11.95 -29.79
CA GLY A 94 0.62 -13.04 -30.76
C GLY A 94 0.46 -12.53 -32.19
N LEU A 95 -0.33 -11.47 -32.39
CA LEU A 95 -0.53 -10.88 -33.72
C LEU A 95 0.75 -10.25 -34.27
N GLN A 96 1.56 -9.59 -33.43
CA GLN A 96 2.85 -9.04 -33.85
C GLN A 96 3.84 -10.12 -34.28
N LEU A 97 3.89 -11.23 -33.54
CA LEU A 97 4.72 -12.38 -33.88
C LEU A 97 4.24 -13.05 -35.17
N PHE A 98 2.93 -13.24 -35.33
CA PHE A 98 2.31 -13.86 -36.51
C PHE A 98 2.50 -13.02 -37.77
N THR A 99 2.17 -11.72 -37.71
CA THR A 99 2.31 -10.80 -38.84
C THR A 99 3.76 -10.43 -39.13
N ARG A 100 4.70 -10.80 -38.24
CA ARG A 100 6.11 -10.38 -38.24
C ARG A 100 6.30 -8.86 -38.28
N ARG A 101 5.27 -8.11 -37.85
CA ARG A 101 5.25 -6.64 -37.74
C ARG A 101 5.54 -6.26 -36.28
N LEU A 102 6.82 -6.36 -35.89
CA LEU A 102 7.26 -5.93 -34.57
C LEU A 102 7.16 -4.40 -34.46
N GLN A 103 6.18 -3.93 -33.71
CA GLN A 103 6.05 -2.53 -33.38
C GLN A 103 6.85 -2.26 -32.10
N LEU A 104 7.91 -1.45 -32.22
CA LEU A 104 8.79 -1.11 -31.10
C LEU A 104 8.01 -0.61 -29.89
N PHE A 105 6.98 0.23 -30.11
CA PHE A 105 6.11 0.73 -29.06
C PHE A 105 5.44 -0.39 -28.26
N GLY A 106 4.78 -1.33 -28.94
CA GLY A 106 4.12 -2.46 -28.29
C GLY A 106 5.10 -3.37 -27.54
N LEU A 107 6.28 -3.60 -28.12
CA LEU A 107 7.33 -4.43 -27.51
C LEU A 107 7.89 -3.77 -26.23
N VAL A 108 8.17 -2.47 -26.26
CA VAL A 108 8.67 -1.73 -25.09
C VAL A 108 7.66 -1.80 -23.93
N TRP A 109 6.38 -1.55 -24.20
CA TRP A 109 5.34 -1.64 -23.17
C TRP A 109 5.06 -3.06 -22.70
N SER A 110 5.24 -4.06 -23.56
CA SER A 110 5.16 -5.47 -23.16
C SER A 110 6.31 -5.86 -22.23
N VAL A 111 7.53 -5.40 -22.51
CA VAL A 111 8.69 -5.60 -21.62
C VAL A 111 8.50 -4.85 -20.31
N ALA A 112 7.98 -3.62 -20.34
CA ALA A 112 7.65 -2.87 -19.14
C ALA A 112 6.58 -3.58 -18.30
N ALA A 113 5.51 -4.11 -18.92
CA ALA A 113 4.50 -4.91 -18.24
C ALA A 113 5.12 -6.14 -17.57
N SER A 114 5.96 -6.90 -18.29
CA SER A 114 6.68 -8.04 -17.71
C SER A 114 7.59 -7.66 -16.55
N ALA A 115 8.33 -6.54 -16.66
CA ALA A 115 9.19 -6.05 -15.59
C ALA A 115 8.38 -5.66 -14.33
N VAL A 116 7.25 -4.98 -14.50
CA VAL A 116 6.34 -4.65 -13.39
C VAL A 116 5.75 -5.91 -12.77
N ALA A 117 5.31 -6.89 -13.58
CA ALA A 117 4.76 -8.14 -13.08
C ALA A 117 5.80 -8.96 -12.28
N VAL A 118 7.05 -9.03 -12.76
CA VAL A 118 8.17 -9.66 -12.04
C VAL A 118 8.44 -8.90 -10.74
N GLY A 119 8.48 -7.57 -10.77
CA GLY A 119 8.64 -6.73 -9.58
C GLY A 119 7.53 -6.96 -8.55
N MET A 120 6.27 -7.07 -8.99
CA MET A 120 5.13 -7.40 -8.12
C MET A 120 5.30 -8.74 -7.42
N LEU A 121 5.76 -9.78 -8.13
CA LEU A 121 5.94 -11.13 -7.60
C LEU A 121 7.14 -11.22 -6.66
N MET A 122 8.27 -10.63 -7.04
CA MET A 122 9.51 -10.66 -6.27
C MET A 122 9.42 -9.81 -4.99
N LEU A 123 8.84 -8.62 -5.09
CA LEU A 123 8.74 -7.67 -3.97
C LEU A 123 7.43 -7.80 -3.19
N GLN A 124 6.50 -8.66 -3.64
CA GLN A 124 5.18 -8.84 -3.02
C GLN A 124 4.41 -7.50 -2.90
N LEU A 125 4.43 -6.70 -3.96
CA LEU A 125 3.84 -5.35 -4.03
C LEU A 125 2.59 -5.33 -4.93
N PRO A 126 1.42 -5.76 -4.44
CA PRO A 126 0.17 -5.80 -5.21
C PRO A 126 -0.32 -4.40 -5.65
N SER A 127 0.17 -3.33 -5.03
CA SER A 127 -0.14 -1.93 -5.36
C SER A 127 0.32 -1.52 -6.77
N LEU A 128 1.28 -2.24 -7.37
CA LEU A 128 1.73 -1.97 -8.74
C LEU A 128 0.79 -2.53 -9.82
N SER A 129 -0.32 -3.19 -9.44
CA SER A 129 -1.33 -3.69 -10.37
C SER A 129 -1.88 -2.61 -11.31
N ALA A 130 -2.04 -1.38 -10.82
CA ALA A 130 -2.41 -0.24 -11.65
C ALA A 130 -1.34 0.04 -12.73
N ALA A 131 -0.07 0.16 -12.34
CA ALA A 131 1.03 0.39 -13.28
C ALA A 131 1.14 -0.74 -14.32
N LEU A 132 0.94 -2.00 -13.89
CA LEU A 132 0.87 -3.14 -14.79
C LEU A 132 -0.28 -2.98 -15.79
N GLY A 133 -1.48 -2.66 -15.31
CA GLY A 133 -2.66 -2.42 -16.15
C GLY A 133 -2.42 -1.32 -17.20
N TRP A 134 -1.76 -0.23 -16.82
CA TRP A 134 -1.35 0.84 -17.75
C TRP A 134 -0.38 0.34 -18.82
N CYS A 135 0.69 -0.37 -18.43
CA CYS A 135 1.64 -0.93 -19.37
C CYS A 135 0.97 -1.91 -20.34
N MET A 136 0.06 -2.76 -19.85
CA MET A 136 -0.68 -3.72 -20.65
C MET A 136 -1.67 -3.06 -21.60
N ALA A 137 -2.38 -2.01 -21.15
CA ALA A 137 -3.26 -1.23 -22.02
C ALA A 137 -2.48 -0.58 -23.17
N LEU A 138 -1.33 0.04 -22.88
CA LEU A 138 -0.47 0.67 -23.89
C LEU A 138 0.15 -0.37 -24.84
N ALA A 139 0.58 -1.53 -24.32
CA ALA A 139 0.97 -2.65 -25.17
C ALA A 139 -0.19 -3.09 -26.08
N GLY A 140 -1.41 -3.18 -25.55
CA GLY A 140 -2.62 -3.49 -26.30
C GLY A 140 -2.95 -2.50 -27.42
N VAL A 141 -2.58 -1.22 -27.31
CA VAL A 141 -2.80 -0.23 -28.39
C VAL A 141 -2.12 -0.64 -29.70
N SER A 142 -0.94 -1.27 -29.60
CA SER A 142 -0.19 -1.76 -30.77
C SER A 142 -0.90 -2.90 -31.52
N PHE A 143 -1.82 -3.63 -30.86
CA PHE A 143 -2.68 -4.63 -31.51
C PHE A 143 -3.59 -3.97 -32.55
N PHE A 144 -4.24 -2.86 -32.19
CA PHE A 144 -5.15 -2.16 -33.10
C PHE A 144 -4.41 -1.61 -34.31
N ALA A 145 -3.17 -1.17 -34.12
CA ALA A 145 -2.30 -0.72 -35.20
C ALA A 145 -1.97 -1.83 -36.22
N ALA A 146 -1.95 -3.09 -35.77
CA ALA A 146 -1.64 -4.25 -36.59
C ALA A 146 -2.85 -4.80 -37.37
N LEU A 147 -4.07 -4.39 -37.03
CA LEU A 147 -5.29 -4.83 -37.72
C LEU A 147 -5.35 -4.29 -39.16
N PRO A 148 -5.79 -5.11 -40.14
CA PRO A 148 -5.67 -4.81 -41.57
C PRO A 148 -6.69 -3.79 -42.08
N THR A 149 -7.89 -3.69 -41.47
CA THR A 149 -8.98 -2.84 -41.96
C THR A 149 -9.48 -1.87 -40.88
N ASN A 150 -9.90 -0.67 -41.31
CA ASN A 150 -10.43 0.35 -40.40
C ASN A 150 -11.72 -0.08 -39.70
N TRP A 151 -12.56 -0.89 -40.36
CA TRP A 151 -13.76 -1.45 -39.75
C TRP A 151 -13.44 -2.43 -38.62
N ALA A 152 -12.51 -3.38 -38.85
CA ALA A 152 -12.08 -4.31 -37.81
C ALA A 152 -11.46 -3.57 -36.61
N ARG A 153 -10.65 -2.53 -36.85
CA ARG A 153 -10.13 -1.66 -35.78
C ARG A 153 -11.24 -1.06 -34.94
N ARG A 154 -12.30 -0.55 -35.56
CA ARG A 154 -13.43 0.08 -34.85
C ARG A 154 -14.22 -0.93 -34.02
N VAL A 155 -14.64 -2.04 -34.62
CA VAL A 155 -15.46 -3.05 -33.95
C VAL A 155 -14.68 -3.67 -32.79
N ILE A 156 -13.42 -4.06 -33.02
CA ILE A 156 -12.61 -4.70 -31.99
C ILE A 156 -12.25 -3.71 -30.88
N PHE A 157 -12.03 -2.43 -31.19
CA PHE A 157 -11.78 -1.41 -30.17
C PHE A 157 -13.01 -1.21 -29.26
N ILE A 158 -14.21 -1.10 -29.84
CA ILE A 158 -15.44 -0.97 -29.07
C ILE A 158 -15.68 -2.24 -28.24
N ALA A 159 -15.52 -3.42 -28.83
CA ALA A 159 -15.66 -4.69 -28.11
C ALA A 159 -14.65 -4.83 -26.97
N ALA A 160 -13.39 -4.44 -27.18
CA ALA A 160 -12.35 -4.43 -26.15
C ALA A 160 -12.68 -3.44 -25.02
N LEU A 161 -13.13 -2.24 -25.36
CA LEU A 161 -13.54 -1.24 -24.38
C LEU A 161 -14.71 -1.75 -23.53
N VAL A 162 -15.76 -2.28 -24.17
CA VAL A 162 -16.91 -2.88 -23.48
C VAL A 162 -16.47 -4.06 -22.63
N GLY A 163 -15.62 -4.94 -23.13
CA GLY A 163 -15.07 -6.09 -22.40
C GLY A 163 -14.26 -5.67 -21.17
N VAL A 164 -13.43 -4.64 -21.27
CA VAL A 164 -12.68 -4.09 -20.13
C VAL A 164 -13.65 -3.44 -19.14
N VAL A 165 -14.56 -2.58 -19.59
CA VAL A 165 -15.53 -1.92 -18.69
C VAL A 165 -16.36 -2.95 -17.93
N THR A 166 -16.93 -3.94 -18.64
CA THR A 166 -17.74 -5.02 -18.03
C THR A 166 -16.94 -5.89 -17.07
N ALA A 167 -15.67 -6.21 -17.38
CA ALA A 167 -14.80 -6.96 -16.48
C ALA A 167 -14.48 -6.21 -15.18
N TYR A 168 -14.52 -4.88 -15.18
CA TYR A 168 -14.24 -4.04 -14.01
C TYR A 168 -15.51 -3.62 -13.25
N VAL A 169 -16.72 -3.84 -13.81
CA VAL A 169 -18.00 -3.56 -13.13
C VAL A 169 -18.06 -4.08 -11.69
N PRO A 170 -17.65 -5.33 -11.39
CA PRO A 170 -17.71 -5.87 -10.03
C PRO A 170 -16.95 -5.03 -9.00
N VAL A 171 -15.86 -4.37 -9.40
CA VAL A 171 -15.05 -3.53 -8.50
C VAL A 171 -15.70 -2.16 -8.29
N PHE A 172 -16.20 -1.55 -9.37
CA PHE A 172 -16.81 -0.22 -9.31
C PHE A 172 -18.16 -0.21 -8.59
N LEU A 173 -18.95 -1.29 -8.71
CA LEU A 173 -20.28 -1.38 -8.10
C LEU A 173 -20.27 -1.84 -6.65
N ALA A 174 -19.21 -2.51 -6.20
CA ALA A 174 -19.21 -3.16 -4.90
C ALA A 174 -18.91 -2.23 -3.71
N PHE A 175 -19.02 -0.90 -3.86
CA PHE A 175 -18.42 -0.02 -2.86
C PHE A 175 -19.23 1.22 -2.46
N GLN A 176 -19.76 1.17 -1.24
CA GLN A 176 -19.73 2.31 -0.34
C GLN A 176 -18.78 1.95 0.80
N ARG A 177 -17.53 2.43 0.74
CA ARG A 177 -16.70 2.49 1.96
C ARG A 177 -17.48 3.36 2.92
N GLU A 178 -17.94 2.80 4.03
CA GLU A 178 -18.18 3.65 5.20
C GLU A 178 -16.82 4.21 5.56
N ALA A 179 -16.55 5.45 5.13
CA ALA A 179 -15.35 6.14 5.56
C ALA A 179 -15.35 6.11 7.09
N PRO A 180 -14.22 5.77 7.73
CA PRO A 180 -14.09 6.02 9.16
C PRO A 180 -14.52 7.47 9.41
N PRO A 181 -15.40 7.74 10.40
CA PRO A 181 -16.01 9.05 10.58
C PRO A 181 -15.02 10.04 11.24
N PHE A 182 -13.76 10.03 10.80
CA PHE A 182 -12.74 10.94 11.29
C PHE A 182 -12.55 12.06 10.27
N PRO A 183 -12.55 13.33 10.72
CA PRO A 183 -12.18 14.44 9.84
C PRO A 183 -10.71 14.30 9.37
N PHE A 184 -10.41 14.77 8.15
CA PHE A 184 -9.04 14.85 7.64
C PHE A 184 -8.30 16.06 8.23
N ASN A 185 -8.11 16.06 9.56
CA ASN A 185 -7.38 17.08 10.31
C ASN A 185 -6.60 16.42 11.47
N GLU A 186 -5.88 17.22 12.25
CA GLU A 186 -5.03 16.76 13.36
C GLU A 186 -5.84 16.04 14.45
N GLN A 187 -7.08 16.50 14.71
CA GLN A 187 -7.97 15.87 15.68
C GLN A 187 -8.44 14.49 15.22
N GLY A 188 -8.82 14.37 13.94
CA GLY A 188 -9.23 13.10 13.35
C GLY A 188 -8.07 12.10 13.25
N GLN A 189 -6.86 12.58 12.93
CA GLN A 189 -5.65 11.76 13.00
C GLN A 189 -5.39 11.26 14.42
N LEU A 190 -5.53 12.13 15.43
CA LEU A 190 -5.38 11.71 16.82
C LEU A 190 -6.43 10.65 17.21
N GLN A 191 -7.71 10.86 16.85
CA GLN A 191 -8.76 9.87 17.13
C GLN A 191 -8.54 8.53 16.42
N PHE A 192 -7.99 8.58 15.20
CA PHE A 192 -7.62 7.39 14.43
C PHE A 192 -6.53 6.58 15.16
N GLU A 193 -5.49 7.25 15.66
CA GLU A 193 -4.38 6.62 16.40
C GLU A 193 -4.80 6.16 17.80
N LEU A 194 -5.59 6.94 18.54
CA LEU A 194 -6.10 6.55 19.87
C LEU A 194 -7.01 5.31 19.81
N ARG A 195 -7.68 5.08 18.68
CA ARG A 195 -8.45 3.85 18.43
C ARG A 195 -7.59 2.69 17.91
N GLY A 196 -6.28 2.91 17.75
CA GLY A 196 -5.28 1.92 17.34
C GLY A 196 -5.25 1.61 15.84
N TYR A 197 -5.90 2.40 14.98
CA TYR A 197 -5.90 2.16 13.53
C TYR A 197 -4.54 2.45 12.87
N GLY A 198 -3.63 3.07 13.59
CA GLY A 198 -2.31 3.48 13.12
C GLY A 198 -1.48 4.07 14.25
N ILE A 199 -0.22 4.36 13.95
CA ILE A 199 0.73 4.98 14.88
C ILE A 199 1.56 6.00 14.09
N ALA A 200 1.70 7.23 14.61
CA ALA A 200 2.56 8.27 14.05
C ALA A 200 2.28 8.58 12.57
N GLY A 201 1.01 8.71 12.18
CA GLY A 201 0.60 8.97 10.79
C GLY A 201 0.60 7.73 9.88
N SER A 202 1.16 6.61 10.33
CA SER A 202 1.22 5.37 9.57
C SER A 202 -0.01 4.50 9.84
N PRO A 203 -0.58 3.82 8.82
CA PRO A 203 -1.68 2.88 9.04
C PRO A 203 -1.20 1.67 9.84
N SER A 204 -2.13 0.96 10.47
CA SER A 204 -1.83 -0.25 11.24
C SER A 204 -1.03 -1.26 10.43
N GLY A 205 0.08 -1.71 11.02
CA GLY A 205 0.98 -2.68 10.41
C GLY A 205 1.97 -2.14 9.40
N ALA A 206 1.93 -0.84 9.08
CA ALA A 206 3.04 -0.22 8.40
C ALA A 206 4.27 -0.18 9.32
N SER A 207 5.45 -0.20 8.72
CA SER A 207 6.68 0.05 9.45
C SER A 207 6.66 1.45 10.05
N ILE A 208 7.28 1.60 11.21
CA ILE A 208 7.47 2.89 11.87
C ILE A 208 8.97 3.15 12.06
N PRO A 209 9.41 4.40 12.24
CA PRO A 209 10.76 4.71 12.66
C PRO A 209 11.18 3.92 13.92
N SER A 210 12.40 3.38 13.95
CA SER A 210 12.93 2.59 15.06
C SER A 210 13.17 3.43 16.32
N GLN A 211 13.32 4.75 16.16
CA GLN A 211 13.45 5.70 17.26
C GLN A 211 12.14 5.91 18.03
N LEU A 212 11.00 5.46 17.50
CA LEU A 212 9.72 5.48 18.21
C LEU A 212 9.67 4.29 19.19
N SER A 213 9.72 4.60 20.48
CA SER A 213 9.47 3.62 21.53
C SER A 213 7.97 3.47 21.76
N LEU A 214 7.42 2.30 21.41
CA LEU A 214 6.03 1.91 21.65
C LEU A 214 5.69 1.76 23.14
N MET A 215 6.70 1.75 24.01
CA MET A 215 6.54 1.62 25.46
C MET A 215 6.37 2.98 26.16
N THR A 216 6.61 4.08 25.47
CA THR A 216 6.51 5.41 26.08
C THR A 216 5.06 5.90 26.02
N PRO A 217 4.41 6.21 27.15
CA PRO A 217 3.06 6.72 27.13
C PRO A 217 3.01 8.08 26.41
N PRO A 218 1.89 8.39 25.72
CA PRO A 218 1.74 9.67 25.03
C PRO A 218 1.79 10.84 26.03
N SER A 219 2.48 11.92 25.65
CA SER A 219 2.54 13.15 26.45
C SER A 219 1.13 13.76 26.60
N PRO A 220 0.62 13.95 27.84
CA PRO A 220 -0.70 14.55 28.06
C PRO A 220 -0.82 15.97 27.52
N ALA A 221 0.28 16.74 27.57
CA ALA A 221 0.34 18.10 27.04
C ALA A 221 0.17 18.10 25.52
N LEU A 222 0.91 17.23 24.83
CA LEU A 222 0.81 17.08 23.38
C LEU A 222 -0.58 16.59 22.98
N LEU A 223 -1.14 15.61 23.71
CA LEU A 223 -2.49 15.10 23.47
C LEU A 223 -3.53 16.22 23.54
N THR A 224 -3.45 17.04 24.58
CA THR A 224 -4.32 18.21 24.76
C THR A 224 -4.16 19.21 23.61
N ALA A 225 -2.92 19.45 23.16
CA ALA A 225 -2.64 20.35 22.06
C ALA A 225 -3.26 19.87 20.73
N TYR A 226 -3.16 18.57 20.41
CA TYR A 226 -3.82 17.96 19.26
C TYR A 226 -5.35 18.04 19.34
N THR A 227 -5.95 17.85 20.52
CA THR A 227 -7.42 18.01 20.68
C THR A 227 -7.90 19.44 20.41
N ARG A 228 -7.05 20.46 20.58
CA ARG A 228 -7.37 21.86 20.27
C ARG A 228 -7.10 22.24 18.80
N GLY A 229 -6.59 21.32 17.98
CA GLY A 229 -6.22 21.59 16.58
C GLY A 229 -4.94 22.43 16.43
N LEU A 230 -4.16 22.57 17.51
CA LEU A 230 -2.92 23.32 17.55
C LEU A 230 -1.85 22.44 18.21
N PRO A 231 -1.23 21.51 17.48
CA PRO A 231 -0.24 20.59 18.04
C PRO A 231 1.04 21.36 18.39
N ASP A 232 1.08 21.91 19.60
CA ASP A 232 2.27 22.52 20.17
C ASP A 232 3.31 21.44 20.44
N ARG A 233 4.39 21.49 19.67
CA ARG A 233 5.49 20.51 19.70
C ARG A 233 6.68 21.04 20.50
N LEU A 234 6.60 22.25 21.05
CA LEU A 234 7.70 22.88 21.76
C LEU A 234 7.52 22.72 23.27
N THR A 235 8.41 21.96 23.89
CA THR A 235 8.47 21.80 25.35
C THR A 235 9.71 22.53 25.87
N LEU A 236 9.55 23.36 26.89
CA LEU A 236 10.68 24.11 27.47
C LEU A 236 11.33 23.27 28.57
N LEU A 237 12.64 23.05 28.46
CA LEU A 237 13.39 22.16 29.35
C LEU A 237 13.92 22.90 30.58
N ASN A 238 14.32 24.16 30.40
CA ASN A 238 14.78 25.02 31.49
C ASN A 238 14.36 26.47 31.27
N GLY A 239 14.16 27.16 32.40
CA GLY A 239 13.69 28.54 32.42
C GLY A 239 12.20 28.67 32.10
N THR A 240 11.66 29.84 32.44
CA THR A 240 10.30 30.25 32.09
C THR A 240 10.41 31.44 31.14
N PRO A 241 9.89 31.34 29.90
CA PRO A 241 9.90 32.46 28.98
C PRO A 241 8.93 33.52 29.48
N ASP A 242 9.23 34.78 29.18
CA ASP A 242 8.27 35.87 29.36
C ASP A 242 7.05 35.68 28.46
N LYS A 243 7.26 35.08 27.28
CA LYS A 243 6.21 34.73 26.32
C LYS A 243 6.65 33.58 25.43
N ALA A 244 5.84 32.53 25.31
CA ALA A 244 5.99 31.50 24.27
C ALA A 244 4.61 31.17 23.73
N VAL A 245 4.32 31.57 22.49
CA VAL A 245 3.01 31.40 21.87
C VAL A 245 3.16 30.77 20.49
N LEU A 246 2.49 29.65 20.27
CA LEU A 246 2.35 29.04 18.96
C LEU A 246 1.44 29.91 18.07
N LEU A 247 1.97 30.42 16.96
CA LEU A 247 1.22 31.20 15.97
C LEU A 247 0.58 30.31 14.90
N ARG A 248 1.31 29.28 14.46
CA ARG A 248 0.89 28.39 13.38
C ARG A 248 1.55 27.03 13.53
N ALA A 249 0.76 25.97 13.42
CA ALA A 249 1.25 24.60 13.33
C ALA A 249 0.74 23.94 12.04
N GLN A 250 1.64 23.25 11.36
CA GLN A 250 1.41 22.42 10.18
C GLN A 250 2.26 21.15 10.31
N SER A 251 2.00 20.13 9.47
CA SER A 251 2.79 18.90 9.45
C SER A 251 4.29 19.18 9.25
N GLU A 252 4.61 20.09 8.32
CA GLU A 252 5.97 20.40 7.88
C GLU A 252 6.55 21.69 8.49
N ALA A 253 5.77 22.45 9.27
CA ALA A 253 6.23 23.73 9.80
C ALA A 253 5.53 24.10 11.12
N SER A 254 6.25 24.75 12.01
CA SER A 254 5.71 25.33 13.24
C SER A 254 6.34 26.69 13.49
N ILE A 255 5.51 27.68 13.80
CA ILE A 255 5.91 29.08 14.01
C ILE A 255 5.49 29.49 15.41
N TYR A 256 6.44 29.99 16.18
CA TYR A 256 6.27 30.44 17.56
C TYR A 256 6.74 31.88 17.71
N THR A 257 6.11 32.64 18.61
CA THR A 257 6.67 33.89 19.14
C THR A 257 7.26 33.62 20.51
N ILE A 258 8.55 33.91 20.68
CA ILE A 258 9.28 33.67 21.92
C ILE A 258 9.91 34.98 22.42
N ALA A 259 9.68 35.28 23.70
CA ALA A 259 10.37 36.33 24.43
C ALA A 259 10.94 35.74 25.72
N SER A 260 12.22 36.00 25.98
CA SER A 260 12.93 35.56 27.17
C SER A 260 14.09 36.48 27.50
N ALA A 261 14.18 36.92 28.75
CA ALA A 261 15.31 37.69 29.26
C ALA A 261 16.62 36.89 29.39
N SER A 262 16.54 35.55 29.48
CA SER A 262 17.71 34.65 29.62
C SER A 262 17.73 33.57 28.54
N PRO A 263 18.88 32.92 28.27
CA PRO A 263 18.92 31.77 27.36
C PRO A 263 17.99 30.65 27.85
N LEU A 264 17.33 29.97 26.92
CA LEU A 264 16.41 28.86 27.19
C LEU A 264 16.79 27.64 26.35
N ASN A 265 16.68 26.46 26.92
CA ASN A 265 16.74 25.21 26.20
C ASN A 265 15.33 24.68 26.04
N ALA A 266 15.01 24.30 24.81
CA ALA A 266 13.73 23.72 24.47
C ALA A 266 13.93 22.41 23.72
N GLN A 267 12.88 21.61 23.71
CA GLN A 267 12.75 20.39 22.97
C GLN A 267 11.62 20.55 21.97
N PHE A 268 11.90 20.25 20.71
CA PHE A 268 10.90 20.19 19.65
C PHE A 268 10.61 18.74 19.30
N THR A 269 9.41 18.26 19.64
CA THR A 269 9.00 16.86 19.48
C THR A 269 8.51 16.59 18.05
N VAL A 270 9.33 15.91 17.26
CA VAL A 270 9.02 15.43 15.91
C VAL A 270 9.88 14.22 15.57
N ASN A 271 9.49 13.45 14.56
CA ASN A 271 10.37 12.39 14.05
C ASN A 271 11.64 13.01 13.43
N PRO A 272 12.84 12.65 13.91
CA PRO A 272 14.08 13.18 13.38
C PRO A 272 14.27 12.82 11.91
N PHE A 273 14.65 13.83 11.11
CA PHE A 273 14.99 13.71 9.71
C PHE A 273 15.94 14.85 9.29
N ILE A 274 16.91 14.57 8.43
CA ILE A 274 17.98 15.52 8.07
C ILE A 274 17.50 16.85 7.43
N GLY A 275 16.26 16.90 6.95
CA GLY A 275 15.67 18.10 6.34
C GLY A 275 15.15 19.13 7.33
N TRP A 276 15.03 18.83 8.63
CA TRP A 276 14.53 19.80 9.61
C TRP A 276 15.49 20.96 9.81
N GLN A 277 14.96 22.17 9.84
CA GLN A 277 15.71 23.41 9.99
C GLN A 277 14.97 24.33 10.98
N ALA A 278 15.71 25.00 11.85
CA ALA A 278 15.18 26.03 12.74
C ALA A 278 15.83 27.38 12.45
N ALA A 279 15.06 28.44 12.62
CA ALA A 279 15.56 29.81 12.54
C ALA A 279 14.83 30.73 13.51
N LEU A 280 15.55 31.70 14.06
CA LEU A 280 15.04 32.75 14.93
C LEU A 280 15.23 34.10 14.23
N ASP A 281 14.14 34.80 13.89
CA ASP A 281 14.19 36.05 13.11
C ASP A 281 15.07 35.94 11.84
N ALA A 282 15.04 34.77 11.19
CA ALA A 282 15.85 34.35 10.03
C ALA A 282 17.31 33.92 10.30
N ALA A 283 17.84 34.08 11.51
CA ALA A 283 19.14 33.51 11.88
C ALA A 283 19.00 31.98 12.08
N PRO A 284 19.83 31.13 11.44
CA PRO A 284 19.72 29.69 11.60
C PRO A 284 20.06 29.26 13.04
N LEU A 285 19.27 28.33 13.56
CA LEU A 285 19.50 27.67 14.84
C LEU A 285 19.89 26.21 14.60
N GLU A 286 20.86 25.73 15.36
CA GLU A 286 21.26 24.33 15.34
C GLU A 286 20.18 23.46 16.00
N LEU A 287 19.86 22.34 15.34
CA LEU A 287 18.94 21.32 15.83
C LEU A 287 19.74 20.07 16.16
N ILE A 288 19.82 19.73 17.45
CA ILE A 288 20.57 18.55 17.90
C ILE A 288 19.56 17.41 18.10
N PRO A 289 19.65 16.29 17.35
CA PRO A 289 18.71 15.19 17.48
C PRO A 289 18.90 14.48 18.83
N LEU A 290 17.80 14.06 19.44
CA LEU A 290 17.84 13.21 20.63
C LEU A 290 18.22 11.77 20.24
N SER A 291 19.16 11.16 20.96
CA SER A 291 19.66 9.80 20.67
C SER A 291 18.59 8.72 20.90
N ASP A 292 17.81 8.86 21.97
CA ASP A 292 16.92 7.79 22.47
C ASP A 292 15.43 8.18 22.43
N ALA A 293 15.10 9.30 21.78
CA ALA A 293 13.75 9.85 21.77
C ALA A 293 13.43 10.57 20.46
N THR A 294 12.14 10.81 20.22
CA THR A 294 11.68 11.64 19.11
C THR A 294 11.91 13.12 19.41
N GLY A 295 12.66 13.82 18.55
CA GLY A 295 12.72 15.27 18.52
C GLY A 295 14.12 15.83 18.45
N TYR A 296 14.19 17.14 18.64
CA TYR A 296 15.42 17.93 18.64
C TYR A 296 15.51 18.75 19.91
N THR A 297 16.72 18.93 20.43
CA THR A 297 17.01 20.00 21.38
C THR A 297 17.47 21.25 20.64
N LEU A 298 17.05 22.40 21.15
CA LEU A 298 17.38 23.71 20.61
C LEU A 298 17.71 24.68 21.75
N SER A 299 18.80 25.42 21.57
CA SER A 299 19.24 26.46 22.50
C SER A 299 18.81 27.82 21.95
N LEU A 300 17.91 28.48 22.66
CA LEU A 300 17.39 29.80 22.32
C LEU A 300 18.20 30.87 23.05
N PRO A 301 18.81 31.84 22.34
CA PRO A 301 19.39 33.00 22.99
C PRO A 301 18.29 33.88 23.62
N PRO A 302 18.65 34.84 24.49
CA PRO A 302 17.71 35.84 24.98
C PRO A 302 17.07 36.61 23.81
N THR A 303 15.75 36.77 23.85
CA THR A 303 14.98 37.42 22.77
C THR A 303 13.87 38.33 23.30
N ARG A 304 13.50 39.34 22.52
CA ARG A 304 12.40 40.27 22.84
C ARG A 304 11.28 40.13 21.82
N GLY A 305 10.60 38.98 21.83
CA GLY A 305 9.45 38.72 20.97
C GLY A 305 9.80 38.29 19.55
N SER A 306 10.86 37.49 19.42
CA SER A 306 11.35 36.95 18.14
C SER A 306 10.46 35.82 17.62
N GLU A 307 10.46 35.62 16.30
CA GLU A 307 9.79 34.51 15.63
C GLU A 307 10.73 33.30 15.52
N LEU A 308 10.41 32.23 16.25
CA LEU A 308 11.02 30.92 16.06
C LEU A 308 10.25 30.15 14.98
N ARG A 309 10.93 29.81 13.89
CA ARG A 309 10.38 29.00 12.79
C ARG A 309 11.12 27.68 12.69
N VAL A 310 10.42 26.58 12.90
CA VAL A 310 10.93 25.23 12.69
C VAL A 310 10.20 24.63 11.49
N ARG A 311 10.91 24.20 10.46
CA ARG A 311 10.30 23.68 9.21
C ARG A 311 11.11 22.55 8.58
N LEU A 312 10.43 21.70 7.83
CA LEU A 312 11.04 20.71 6.97
C LEU A 312 11.49 21.39 5.66
N GLY A 313 12.80 21.53 5.50
CA GLY A 313 13.43 22.09 4.32
C GLY A 313 13.76 21.05 3.25
N THR A 314 14.38 21.53 2.17
CA THR A 314 15.00 20.65 1.17
C THR A 314 16.37 20.19 1.63
N THR A 315 16.81 19.05 1.12
CA THR A 315 18.14 18.47 1.33
C THR A 315 18.97 18.56 0.05
N PRO A 316 20.31 18.38 0.11
CA PRO A 316 21.15 18.33 -1.09
C PRO A 316 20.73 17.22 -2.07
N ALA A 317 20.33 16.05 -1.58
CA ALA A 317 19.87 14.95 -2.43
C ALA A 317 18.57 15.28 -3.17
N ARG A 318 17.59 15.91 -2.49
CA ARG A 318 16.35 16.38 -3.12
C ARG A 318 16.60 17.46 -4.18
N GLN A 319 17.51 18.40 -3.91
CA GLN A 319 17.91 19.42 -4.88
C GLN A 319 18.56 18.78 -6.12
N ALA A 320 19.51 17.86 -5.93
CA ALA A 320 20.17 17.15 -7.02
C ALA A 320 19.17 16.34 -7.86
N GLY A 321 18.27 15.59 -7.21
CA GLY A 321 17.24 14.81 -7.90
C GLY A 321 16.29 15.70 -8.70
N GLY A 322 15.89 16.84 -8.15
CA GLY A 322 15.09 17.85 -8.85
C GLY A 322 15.81 18.44 -10.07
N LEU A 323 17.09 18.78 -9.95
CA LEU A 323 17.90 19.30 -11.06
C LEU A 323 18.07 18.25 -12.18
N ILE A 324 18.32 16.99 -11.83
CA ILE A 324 18.41 15.89 -12.80
C ILE A 324 17.06 15.70 -13.51
N GLY A 325 15.95 15.74 -12.77
CA GLY A 325 14.60 15.68 -13.34
C GLY A 325 14.31 16.81 -14.31
N LEU A 326 14.66 18.06 -13.94
CA LEU A 326 14.48 19.23 -14.80
C LEU A 326 15.34 19.18 -16.07
N THR A 327 16.60 18.73 -15.96
CA THR A 327 17.48 18.59 -17.13
C THR A 327 17.00 17.47 -18.07
N ALA A 328 16.51 16.35 -17.53
CA ALA A 328 15.88 15.29 -18.33
C ALA A 328 14.60 15.78 -19.03
N LEU A 329 13.76 16.55 -18.34
CA LEU A 329 12.55 17.16 -18.93
C LEU A 329 12.90 18.16 -20.04
N ALA A 330 13.89 19.03 -19.80
CA ALA A 330 14.37 19.95 -20.82
C ALA A 330 14.92 19.20 -22.04
N GLY A 331 15.71 18.14 -21.82
CA GLY A 331 16.19 17.24 -22.87
C GLY A 331 15.06 16.61 -23.68
N LEU A 332 14.01 16.11 -23.01
CA LEU A 332 12.82 15.57 -23.67
C LEU A 332 12.09 16.61 -24.52
N ILE A 333 11.89 17.82 -24.00
CA ILE A 333 11.24 18.93 -24.73
C ILE A 333 12.06 19.34 -25.94
N LEU A 334 13.40 19.42 -25.81
CA LEU A 334 14.31 19.73 -26.91
C LEU A 334 14.29 18.63 -27.98
N LEU A 335 14.31 17.37 -27.58
CA LEU A 335 14.19 16.23 -28.49
C LEU A 335 12.85 16.23 -29.23
N TRP A 336 11.75 16.48 -28.52
CA TRP A 336 10.42 16.60 -29.11
C TRP A 336 10.37 17.76 -30.12
N ARG A 337 10.86 18.95 -29.75
CA ARG A 337 10.95 20.11 -30.64
C ARG A 337 11.81 19.82 -31.88
N TRP A 338 12.95 19.17 -31.69
CA TRP A 338 13.87 18.81 -32.78
C TRP A 338 13.24 17.80 -33.75
N GLN A 339 12.58 16.77 -33.22
CA GLN A 339 11.85 15.79 -34.05
C GLN A 339 10.69 16.44 -34.80
N HIS A 340 9.92 17.31 -34.15
CA HIS A 340 8.79 18.01 -34.77
C HIS A 340 9.26 18.97 -35.87
N ARG A 341 10.42 19.60 -35.72
CA ARG A 341 11.02 20.45 -36.77
C ARG A 341 11.49 19.66 -37.99
N ARG A 342 11.87 18.40 -37.83
CA ARG A 342 12.38 17.57 -38.93
C ARG A 342 11.32 17.08 -39.91
N LYS A 343 10.01 17.35 -39.71
CA LYS A 343 8.87 16.83 -40.52
C LYS A 343 8.79 15.28 -40.66
N ASP A 344 9.85 14.55 -40.31
CA ASP A 344 9.95 13.09 -40.25
C ASP A 344 8.95 12.43 -39.29
N TRP A 345 8.38 13.21 -38.36
CA TRP A 345 7.48 12.69 -37.33
C TRP A 345 6.19 12.09 -37.93
N GLN A 346 5.61 12.72 -38.96
CA GLN A 346 4.42 12.21 -39.65
C GLN A 346 4.71 10.95 -40.49
N ALA A 347 5.94 10.81 -41.00
CA ALA A 347 6.36 9.62 -41.76
C ALA A 347 6.65 8.42 -40.84
N THR A 348 7.09 8.68 -39.59
CA THR A 348 7.50 7.64 -38.64
C THR A 348 6.33 7.10 -37.80
N PHE A 349 5.33 7.93 -37.50
CA PHE A 349 4.13 7.54 -36.77
C PHE A 349 2.87 7.99 -37.51
N PRO A 350 2.41 7.24 -38.54
CA PRO A 350 1.14 7.53 -39.17
C PRO A 350 0.04 7.48 -38.08
N PRO A 351 -0.91 8.42 -38.09
CA PRO A 351 -1.98 8.45 -37.11
C PRO A 351 -2.73 7.11 -37.16
N LEU A 352 -2.85 6.45 -36.00
CA LEU A 352 -3.47 5.13 -35.86
C LEU A 352 -4.91 5.11 -36.40
N LEU A 353 -5.57 6.27 -36.34
CA LEU A 353 -6.93 6.56 -36.78
C LEU A 353 -6.93 7.91 -37.51
N ALA A 354 -7.78 8.06 -38.52
CA ALA A 354 -8.03 9.38 -39.12
C ALA A 354 -8.58 10.36 -38.06
N PRO A 355 -8.34 11.68 -38.18
CA PRO A 355 -8.81 12.66 -37.18
C PRO A 355 -10.31 12.59 -36.91
N ASP A 356 -11.11 12.34 -37.95
CA ASP A 356 -12.56 12.19 -37.83
C ASP A 356 -12.96 10.89 -37.13
N ASP A 357 -12.20 9.82 -37.35
CA ASP A 357 -12.41 8.54 -36.67
C ASP A 357 -12.02 8.63 -35.19
N LEU A 358 -10.94 9.36 -34.87
CA LEU A 358 -10.55 9.64 -33.51
C LEU A 358 -11.64 10.44 -32.78
N ARG A 359 -12.22 11.46 -33.42
CA ARG A 359 -13.33 12.24 -32.85
C ARG A 359 -14.56 11.38 -32.59
N ARG A 360 -14.95 10.53 -33.56
CA ARG A 360 -16.10 9.62 -33.41
C ARG A 360 -15.86 8.56 -32.34
N MET A 361 -14.66 7.99 -32.28
CA MET A 361 -14.28 7.03 -31.24
C MET A 361 -14.20 7.67 -29.86
N ALA A 362 -13.63 8.86 -29.75
CA ALA A 362 -13.60 9.61 -28.49
C ALA A 362 -15.02 9.96 -28.04
N ALA A 363 -15.88 10.42 -28.96
CA ALA A 363 -17.29 10.67 -28.65
C ALA A 363 -18.03 9.39 -28.21
N ALA A 364 -17.81 8.26 -28.89
CA ALA A 364 -18.40 6.98 -28.50
C ALA A 364 -17.89 6.51 -27.14
N ALA A 365 -16.58 6.60 -26.89
CA ALA A 365 -15.97 6.23 -25.61
C ALA A 365 -16.48 7.13 -24.48
N VAL A 366 -16.55 8.45 -24.69
CA VAL A 366 -17.11 9.42 -23.74
C VAL A 366 -18.58 9.13 -23.50
N THR A 367 -19.38 8.88 -24.54
CA THR A 367 -20.80 8.57 -24.40
C THR A 367 -21.01 7.26 -23.65
N LEU A 368 -20.22 6.22 -23.94
CA LEU A 368 -20.29 4.93 -23.26
C LEU A 368 -19.83 5.05 -21.80
N THR A 369 -18.82 5.90 -21.54
CA THR A 369 -18.36 6.22 -20.17
C THR A 369 -19.43 7.00 -19.40
N ILE A 370 -20.07 8.00 -20.01
CA ILE A 370 -21.16 8.77 -19.40
C ILE A 370 -22.38 7.87 -19.15
N ALA A 371 -22.78 7.05 -20.14
CA ALA A 371 -23.87 6.10 -20.00
C ALA A 371 -23.57 5.08 -18.89
N PHE A 372 -22.33 4.63 -18.79
CA PHE A 372 -21.85 3.78 -17.70
C PHE A 372 -21.97 4.51 -16.35
N ILE A 373 -21.39 5.70 -16.20
CA ILE A 373 -21.50 6.51 -14.97
C ILE A 373 -22.97 6.79 -14.61
N ALA A 374 -23.83 7.08 -15.59
CA ALA A 374 -25.27 7.30 -15.39
C ALA A 374 -25.97 6.04 -14.90
N LEU A 375 -25.60 4.86 -15.42
CA LEU A 375 -26.07 3.57 -14.92
C LEU A 375 -25.63 3.31 -13.48
N LEU A 376 -24.38 3.65 -13.15
CA LEU A 376 -23.77 3.43 -11.83
C LEU A 376 -24.23 4.46 -10.76
N SER A 377 -24.62 5.68 -11.15
CA SER A 377 -24.95 6.80 -10.24
C SER A 377 -26.35 6.73 -9.58
N GLY A 378 -27.01 5.58 -9.63
CA GLY A 378 -27.94 5.22 -8.56
C GLY A 378 -29.36 5.79 -8.64
N ARG A 379 -29.92 6.04 -9.84
CA ARG A 379 -31.37 6.28 -9.95
C ARG A 379 -32.21 5.10 -10.46
N PHE A 380 -31.61 4.06 -11.03
CA PHE A 380 -32.37 2.99 -11.70
C PHE A 380 -32.10 1.56 -11.24
N VAL A 381 -30.97 1.27 -10.59
CA VAL A 381 -30.63 -0.09 -10.15
C VAL A 381 -29.90 0.01 -8.81
N SER A 382 -30.48 -0.56 -7.74
CA SER A 382 -29.67 -0.87 -6.56
C SER A 382 -28.62 -1.87 -7.02
N PRO A 383 -27.31 -1.57 -6.90
CA PRO A 383 -26.29 -2.50 -7.36
C PRO A 383 -26.54 -3.85 -6.72
N PRO A 384 -26.47 -4.97 -7.47
CA PRO A 384 -26.54 -6.30 -6.89
C PRO A 384 -25.40 -6.40 -5.88
N SER A 385 -25.74 -6.20 -4.61
CA SER A 385 -24.79 -6.35 -3.52
C SER A 385 -24.63 -7.85 -3.33
N PRO A 386 -23.40 -8.38 -3.42
CA PRO A 386 -23.19 -9.80 -3.20
C PRO A 386 -23.69 -10.17 -1.80
N MET A 387 -24.11 -11.43 -1.63
CA MET A 387 -24.58 -11.89 -0.33
C MET A 387 -23.48 -11.70 0.74
N PRO A 388 -23.83 -11.21 1.94
CA PRO A 388 -22.89 -11.17 3.07
C PRO A 388 -22.28 -12.56 3.31
N GLY A 389 -20.95 -12.65 3.42
CA GLY A 389 -20.25 -13.90 3.70
C GLY A 389 -19.81 -14.69 2.45
N VAL A 390 -20.01 -14.16 1.23
CA VAL A 390 -19.48 -14.78 -0.01
C VAL A 390 -17.97 -14.98 0.03
N GLY A 391 -17.23 -14.16 0.78
CA GLY A 391 -15.78 -14.32 0.98
C GLY A 391 -15.39 -15.53 1.82
N LEU A 392 -16.36 -16.21 2.46
CA LEU A 392 -16.13 -17.38 3.31
C LEU A 392 -16.46 -18.71 2.60
N THR A 393 -16.94 -18.69 1.34
CA THR A 393 -17.44 -19.90 0.66
C THR A 393 -16.37 -20.97 0.41
N SER A 394 -15.10 -20.57 0.31
CA SER A 394 -13.96 -21.49 0.16
C SER A 394 -13.36 -21.91 1.51
N SER A 395 -13.87 -21.40 2.63
CA SER A 395 -13.36 -21.68 3.97
C SER A 395 -14.14 -22.80 4.64
N THR A 396 -13.50 -23.52 5.55
CA THR A 396 -14.16 -24.50 6.40
C THR A 396 -14.90 -23.77 7.53
N PRO A 397 -16.23 -23.94 7.66
CA PRO A 397 -16.98 -23.32 8.75
C PRO A 397 -16.59 -23.94 10.09
N LEU A 398 -16.50 -23.11 11.12
CA LEU A 398 -16.11 -23.52 12.46
C LEU A 398 -16.62 -22.48 13.46
N SER A 399 -17.45 -22.85 14.43
CA SER A 399 -17.95 -21.89 15.42
C SER A 399 -17.39 -22.17 16.80
N TYR A 400 -16.31 -21.48 17.16
CA TYR A 400 -15.75 -21.50 18.52
C TYR A 400 -15.91 -20.14 19.17
N VAL A 401 -16.59 -20.11 20.32
CA VAL A 401 -16.89 -18.89 21.08
C VAL A 401 -15.90 -18.78 22.23
N SER A 402 -15.34 -17.60 22.45
CA SER A 402 -14.40 -17.40 23.56
C SER A 402 -15.10 -16.94 24.84
N SER A 403 -14.37 -16.92 25.94
CA SER A 403 -14.72 -16.27 27.21
C SER A 403 -14.86 -14.75 27.10
N SER A 404 -14.30 -14.16 26.05
CA SER A 404 -14.55 -12.79 25.57
C SER A 404 -15.61 -12.83 24.45
N PRO A 405 -16.31 -11.74 24.07
CA PRO A 405 -17.27 -11.74 22.96
C PRO A 405 -16.61 -11.88 21.56
N LEU A 406 -15.53 -12.67 21.45
CA LEU A 406 -14.84 -13.06 20.23
C LEU A 406 -15.28 -14.47 19.81
N GLN A 407 -15.45 -14.67 18.51
CA GLN A 407 -15.81 -15.96 17.92
C GLN A 407 -15.00 -16.22 16.65
N LEU A 408 -14.40 -17.41 16.56
CA LEU A 408 -13.86 -17.97 15.31
C LEU A 408 -15.06 -18.55 14.53
N ILE A 409 -15.22 -18.18 13.26
CA ILE A 409 -16.38 -18.57 12.43
C ILE A 409 -16.03 -19.43 11.22
N ALA A 410 -14.80 -19.32 10.73
CA ALA A 410 -14.30 -20.12 9.63
C ALA A 410 -12.78 -20.11 9.63
N TYR A 411 -12.19 -21.11 8.99
CA TYR A 411 -10.76 -21.17 8.77
C TYR A 411 -10.44 -21.83 7.42
N ASP A 412 -9.29 -21.50 6.86
CA ASP A 412 -8.70 -22.19 5.73
C ASP A 412 -7.23 -22.45 6.04
N VAL A 413 -6.74 -23.65 5.77
CA VAL A 413 -5.32 -23.99 5.93
C VAL A 413 -4.83 -24.52 4.60
N SER A 414 -3.83 -23.87 4.03
CA SER A 414 -3.24 -24.37 2.80
C SER A 414 -2.16 -25.39 3.14
N ASP A 415 -2.33 -26.61 2.64
CA ASP A 415 -1.39 -27.73 2.75
C ASP A 415 -0.44 -27.79 1.54
N GLN A 416 -0.36 -26.70 0.75
CA GLN A 416 0.53 -26.70 -0.39
C GLN A 416 1.96 -26.86 0.09
N ARG A 417 2.69 -27.79 -0.55
CA ARG A 417 4.14 -28.12 -0.42
C ARG A 417 5.06 -26.92 -0.68
N ALA A 418 4.80 -25.82 -0.02
CA ALA A 418 5.55 -24.58 -0.09
C ALA A 418 6.45 -24.48 1.13
N ASP A 419 7.45 -23.61 1.04
CA ASP A 419 8.37 -23.27 2.13
C ASP A 419 7.66 -22.70 3.39
N LYS A 420 6.35 -22.45 3.32
CA LYS A 420 5.55 -21.91 4.43
C LYS A 420 4.20 -22.60 4.53
N LEU A 421 3.87 -23.06 5.73
CA LEU A 421 2.52 -23.43 6.09
C LEU A 421 1.71 -22.14 6.34
N THR A 422 0.56 -22.00 5.69
CA THR A 422 -0.28 -20.80 5.83
C THR A 422 -1.69 -21.16 6.28
N ALA A 423 -2.23 -20.35 7.20
CA ALA A 423 -3.59 -20.48 7.68
C ALA A 423 -4.28 -19.11 7.66
N THR A 424 -5.53 -19.10 7.23
CA THR A 424 -6.41 -17.94 7.23
C THR A 424 -7.53 -18.22 8.22
N LEU A 425 -7.74 -17.31 9.17
CA LEU A 425 -8.76 -17.42 10.21
C LEU A 425 -9.75 -16.28 10.06
N HIS A 426 -11.04 -16.57 10.21
CA HIS A 426 -12.10 -15.58 10.15
C HIS A 426 -12.79 -15.47 11.50
N TRP A 427 -12.82 -14.25 12.02
CA TRP A 427 -13.33 -13.93 13.34
C TRP A 427 -14.51 -12.97 13.23
N ARG A 428 -15.42 -13.05 14.18
CA ARG A 428 -16.41 -12.00 14.43
C ARG A 428 -16.48 -11.70 15.90
N THR A 429 -17.16 -10.61 16.23
CA THR A 429 -17.44 -10.26 17.62
C THR A 429 -18.92 -10.05 17.83
N SER A 430 -19.45 -10.58 18.94
CA SER A 430 -20.87 -10.44 19.28
C SER A 430 -21.18 -9.16 20.07
N ARG A 431 -20.15 -8.56 20.70
CA ARG A 431 -20.21 -7.30 21.46
C ARG A 431 -18.88 -6.57 21.36
N PRO A 432 -18.83 -5.23 21.41
CA PRO A 432 -17.57 -4.49 21.36
C PRO A 432 -16.51 -5.03 22.33
N LEU A 433 -15.31 -5.27 21.80
CA LEU A 433 -14.16 -5.71 22.59
C LEU A 433 -13.47 -4.50 23.22
N THR A 434 -12.85 -4.68 24.39
CA THR A 434 -12.08 -3.62 25.07
C THR A 434 -10.57 -3.85 25.01
N ASP A 435 -10.16 -5.12 24.93
CA ASP A 435 -8.76 -5.50 24.95
C ASP A 435 -8.17 -5.58 23.54
N LEU A 436 -6.89 -5.24 23.41
CA LEU A 436 -6.09 -5.54 22.23
C LEU A 436 -5.69 -7.01 22.26
N LEU A 437 -6.29 -7.84 21.41
CA LEU A 437 -6.07 -9.28 21.39
C LEU A 437 -5.08 -9.68 20.29
N PHE A 438 -4.17 -10.57 20.68
CA PHE A 438 -3.14 -11.15 19.84
C PHE A 438 -3.32 -12.67 19.81
N ILE A 439 -2.77 -13.28 18.77
CA ILE A 439 -2.80 -14.71 18.54
C ILE A 439 -1.38 -15.22 18.31
N SER A 440 -1.06 -16.35 18.92
CA SER A 440 0.07 -17.19 18.50
C SER A 440 -0.45 -18.53 17.99
N SER A 441 0.34 -19.17 17.14
CA SER A 441 0.03 -20.47 16.57
C SER A 441 1.18 -21.43 16.79
N SER A 442 0.85 -22.66 17.17
CA SER A 442 1.82 -23.73 17.41
C SER A 442 1.46 -24.96 16.61
N LEU A 443 2.46 -25.59 16.00
CA LEU A 443 2.31 -26.90 15.36
C LEU A 443 2.67 -27.97 16.38
N ILE A 444 1.71 -28.86 16.62
CA ILE A 444 1.88 -29.97 17.55
C ILE A 444 1.92 -31.27 16.74
N SER A 445 2.95 -32.08 16.97
CA SER A 445 3.07 -33.43 16.43
C SER A 445 1.98 -34.36 16.98
N THR A 446 1.70 -35.48 16.32
CA THR A 446 0.84 -36.55 16.88
C THR A 446 1.32 -37.06 18.23
N ASN A 447 2.59 -36.88 18.56
CA ASN A 447 3.18 -37.28 19.83
C ASN A 447 2.98 -36.23 20.95
N GLY A 448 2.30 -35.11 20.66
CA GLY A 448 2.04 -34.03 21.61
C GLY A 448 3.17 -33.00 21.76
N GLU A 449 4.29 -33.17 21.05
CA GLU A 449 5.40 -32.22 21.08
C GLU A 449 5.11 -30.98 20.23
N VAL A 450 5.43 -29.79 20.77
CA VAL A 450 5.39 -28.52 20.03
C VAL A 450 6.64 -28.45 19.16
N VAL A 451 6.44 -28.39 17.86
CA VAL A 451 7.51 -28.52 16.86
C VAL A 451 7.89 -27.17 16.26
N ALA A 452 6.91 -26.27 16.14
CA ALA A 452 7.14 -24.90 15.74
C ALA A 452 6.09 -23.99 16.40
N GLU A 453 6.48 -22.76 16.73
CA GLU A 453 5.59 -21.74 17.27
C GLU A 453 5.83 -20.41 16.55
N SER A 454 4.75 -19.72 16.22
CA SER A 454 4.81 -18.38 15.64
C SER A 454 4.91 -17.32 16.72
N ALA A 455 5.61 -16.23 16.44
CA ALA A 455 5.53 -15.03 17.27
C ALA A 455 4.08 -14.54 17.40
N PRO A 456 3.71 -13.89 18.52
CA PRO A 456 2.42 -13.23 18.68
C PRO A 456 2.17 -12.18 17.59
N VAL A 457 1.00 -12.25 16.95
CA VAL A 457 0.54 -11.26 15.98
C VAL A 457 -0.87 -10.78 16.32
N PRO A 458 -1.27 -9.56 15.95
CA PRO A 458 -2.62 -9.08 16.20
C PRO A 458 -3.64 -9.90 15.42
N LEU A 459 -4.85 -10.07 15.96
CA LEU A 459 -5.92 -10.83 15.28
C LEU A 459 -6.31 -10.24 13.92
N SER A 460 -6.18 -8.94 13.72
CA SER A 460 -6.39 -8.32 12.42
C SER A 460 -5.58 -7.02 12.32
N ARG A 461 -5.54 -6.44 11.11
CA ARG A 461 -4.97 -5.10 10.91
C ARG A 461 -5.79 -4.02 11.60
N ILE A 462 -7.09 -4.23 11.78
CA ILE A 462 -7.91 -3.37 12.64
C ILE A 462 -7.78 -3.91 14.07
N PRO A 463 -7.41 -3.06 15.05
CA PRO A 463 -7.30 -3.48 16.44
C PRO A 463 -8.67 -3.92 16.98
N THR A 464 -8.68 -4.93 17.85
CA THR A 464 -9.92 -5.54 18.35
C THR A 464 -10.92 -4.57 19.00
N PRO A 465 -10.50 -3.51 19.74
CA PRO A 465 -11.45 -2.55 20.28
C PRO A 465 -12.21 -1.73 19.22
N ALA A 466 -11.67 -1.67 18.00
CA ALA A 466 -12.30 -1.01 16.87
C ALA A 466 -13.16 -1.97 16.02
N TRP A 467 -13.36 -3.20 16.47
CA TRP A 467 -14.19 -4.17 15.75
C TRP A 467 -15.68 -3.87 15.88
N ARG A 468 -16.39 -3.99 14.77
CA ARG A 468 -17.83 -3.88 14.70
C ARG A 468 -18.45 -5.27 14.76
N THR A 469 -19.67 -5.34 15.28
CA THR A 469 -20.40 -6.60 15.47
C THR A 469 -21.08 -7.12 14.20
N ASP A 470 -21.23 -6.27 13.18
CA ASP A 470 -21.86 -6.59 11.88
C ASP A 470 -20.87 -7.08 10.81
N ARG A 471 -19.58 -7.19 11.15
CA ARG A 471 -18.51 -7.56 10.21
C ARG A 471 -17.66 -8.71 10.72
N TYR A 472 -16.99 -9.39 9.81
CA TYR A 472 -15.94 -10.35 10.13
C TYR A 472 -14.55 -9.79 9.79
N TYR A 473 -13.55 -10.30 10.51
CA TYR A 473 -12.17 -9.88 10.46
C TYR A 473 -11.30 -11.08 10.11
N THR A 474 -10.33 -10.89 9.23
CA THR A 474 -9.44 -11.96 8.77
C THR A 474 -8.07 -11.83 9.42
N THR A 475 -7.55 -12.95 9.92
CA THR A 475 -6.15 -13.14 10.32
C THR A 475 -5.46 -14.02 9.31
N TYR A 476 -4.24 -13.68 8.93
CA TYR A 476 -3.34 -14.59 8.24
C TYR A 476 -2.23 -15.01 9.20
N LEU A 477 -1.91 -16.29 9.19
CA LEU A 477 -0.85 -16.91 9.96
C LEU A 477 0.10 -17.62 9.00
N SER A 478 1.38 -17.62 9.32
CA SER A 478 2.40 -18.30 8.55
C SER A 478 3.44 -18.89 9.49
N ILE A 479 3.75 -20.17 9.29
CA ILE A 479 4.85 -20.87 9.96
C ILE A 479 5.84 -21.29 8.90
N ASP A 480 7.13 -21.05 9.16
CA ASP A 480 8.20 -21.46 8.26
C ASP A 480 8.29 -22.98 8.22
N ALA A 481 8.08 -23.58 7.04
CA ALA A 481 8.11 -25.02 6.90
C ALA A 481 9.53 -25.57 7.16
N ALA A 482 10.60 -24.79 6.97
CA ALA A 482 11.96 -25.23 7.30
C ALA A 482 12.14 -25.57 8.79
N SER A 483 11.34 -24.95 9.67
CA SER A 483 11.33 -25.25 11.11
C SER A 483 10.56 -26.51 11.49
N VAL A 484 9.85 -27.13 10.55
CA VAL A 484 8.98 -28.30 10.78
C VAL A 484 9.63 -29.55 10.18
N PRO A 485 9.77 -30.69 10.86
CA PRO A 485 10.31 -31.92 10.30
C PRO A 485 9.49 -32.40 9.09
N ALA A 486 10.19 -32.89 8.07
CA ALA A 486 9.63 -33.17 6.75
C ALA A 486 8.68 -34.37 6.69
N ASN A 487 8.75 -35.32 7.64
CA ASN A 487 7.93 -36.54 7.61
C ASN A 487 7.15 -36.65 8.92
N GLY A 488 6.00 -35.98 8.99
CA GLY A 488 5.18 -35.97 10.20
C GLY A 488 3.75 -35.52 9.97
N ARG A 489 2.88 -35.93 10.89
CA ARG A 489 1.49 -35.47 10.96
C ARG A 489 1.40 -34.43 12.08
N TYR A 490 0.89 -33.26 11.75
CA TYR A 490 0.84 -32.12 12.66
C TYR A 490 -0.58 -31.57 12.75
N THR A 491 -0.88 -30.94 13.88
CA THR A 491 -2.12 -30.19 14.08
C THR A 491 -1.78 -28.76 14.43
N LEU A 492 -2.53 -27.82 13.86
CA LEU A 492 -2.37 -26.40 14.14
C LEU A 492 -3.20 -26.04 15.37
N THR A 493 -2.52 -25.51 16.38
CA THR A 493 -3.12 -25.02 17.62
C THR A 493 -2.98 -23.52 17.74
N LEU A 494 -3.99 -22.87 18.32
CA LEU A 494 -4.09 -21.42 18.42
C LEU A 494 -4.26 -20.99 19.88
N ARG A 495 -3.59 -19.90 20.26
CA ARG A 495 -3.75 -19.25 21.56
C ARG A 495 -4.05 -17.78 21.35
N VAL A 496 -5.12 -17.29 21.97
CA VAL A 496 -5.49 -15.86 21.92
C VAL A 496 -5.34 -15.26 23.31
N PHE A 497 -4.69 -14.10 23.41
CA PHE A 497 -4.40 -13.43 24.68
C PHE A 497 -4.33 -11.90 24.50
N PRO A 498 -4.54 -11.12 25.58
CA PRO A 498 -4.41 -9.67 25.54
C PRO A 498 -2.94 -9.23 25.45
N CYS A 499 -2.68 -8.19 24.68
CA CYS A 499 -1.36 -7.56 24.56
C CYS A 499 -1.49 -6.02 24.58
N PRO A 500 -1.21 -5.36 25.72
CA PRO A 500 -1.51 -3.94 25.91
C PRO A 500 -0.58 -2.98 25.16
N ALA A 501 0.62 -3.42 24.74
CA ALA A 501 1.63 -2.55 24.11
C ALA A 501 2.00 -2.99 22.69
N HIS A 502 1.00 -3.08 21.79
CA HIS A 502 1.16 -3.33 20.35
C HIS A 502 2.16 -4.46 19.99
N GLY A 503 2.09 -5.59 20.71
CA GLY A 503 2.94 -6.76 20.48
C GLY A 503 4.15 -6.87 21.41
N THR A 504 4.34 -5.94 22.35
CA THR A 504 5.32 -6.05 23.44
C THR A 504 4.62 -6.41 24.76
N ASN A 505 5.31 -7.21 25.61
CA ASN A 505 4.81 -7.65 26.92
C ASN A 505 3.40 -8.27 26.90
N CYS A 506 3.14 -9.15 25.93
CA CYS A 506 1.84 -9.82 25.84
C CYS A 506 1.61 -10.76 27.03
N ALA A 507 0.42 -10.70 27.63
CA ALA A 507 0.04 -11.51 28.78
C ALA A 507 -0.37 -12.92 28.33
N THR A 508 0.57 -13.71 27.82
CA THR A 508 0.35 -15.07 27.29
C THR A 508 -0.21 -16.05 28.33
N ASN A 509 -0.03 -15.74 29.60
CA ASN A 509 -0.61 -16.46 30.74
C ASN A 509 -2.12 -16.18 30.95
N ARG A 510 -2.66 -15.10 30.38
CA ARG A 510 -4.09 -14.74 30.40
C ARG A 510 -4.77 -15.08 29.08
N ALA A 511 -4.48 -16.27 28.54
CA ALA A 511 -5.11 -16.73 27.31
C ALA A 511 -6.62 -16.94 27.49
N LEU A 512 -7.39 -16.58 26.47
CA LEU A 512 -8.83 -16.74 26.44
C LEU A 512 -9.20 -18.23 26.39
N THR A 513 -10.16 -18.63 27.21
CA THR A 513 -10.81 -19.95 27.09
C THR A 513 -11.80 -19.94 25.93
N PHE A 514 -11.87 -21.02 25.16
CA PHE A 514 -12.81 -21.21 24.07
C PHE A 514 -13.80 -22.34 24.37
N PHE A 515 -14.96 -22.28 23.72
CA PHE A 515 -16.08 -23.19 23.86
C PHE A 515 -16.59 -23.57 22.47
N ASP A 516 -17.07 -24.80 22.31
CA ASP A 516 -17.72 -25.25 21.08
C ASP A 516 -19.17 -24.72 20.95
N GLU A 517 -19.85 -25.09 19.87
CA GLU A 517 -21.26 -24.72 19.62
C GLU A 517 -22.23 -25.22 20.71
N ARG A 518 -21.86 -26.25 21.46
CA ARG A 518 -22.65 -26.86 22.53
C ARG A 518 -22.29 -26.29 23.91
N GLY A 519 -21.34 -25.36 23.98
CA GLY A 519 -20.85 -24.78 25.22
C GLY A 519 -19.82 -25.65 25.98
N ALA A 520 -19.33 -26.73 25.38
CA ALA A 520 -18.26 -27.53 25.98
C ALA A 520 -16.93 -26.76 25.89
N SER A 521 -16.18 -26.74 26.99
CA SER A 521 -14.89 -26.06 27.05
C SER A 521 -13.85 -26.77 26.19
N LEU A 522 -13.23 -26.02 25.27
CA LEU A 522 -12.08 -26.41 24.47
C LEU A 522 -10.75 -26.05 25.15
N GLY A 523 -10.79 -25.34 26.29
CA GLY A 523 -9.61 -24.85 26.99
C GLY A 523 -9.03 -23.57 26.39
N THR A 524 -7.76 -23.27 26.70
CA THR A 524 -7.06 -22.04 26.26
C THR A 524 -6.23 -22.23 24.99
N GLN A 525 -6.20 -23.45 24.46
CA GLN A 525 -5.57 -23.80 23.19
C GLN A 525 -6.63 -24.40 22.27
N ILE A 526 -6.84 -23.78 21.12
CA ILE A 526 -7.78 -24.27 20.11
C ILE A 526 -7.03 -25.14 19.13
N THR A 527 -7.39 -26.42 19.00
CA THR A 527 -6.88 -27.28 17.93
C THR A 527 -7.80 -27.19 16.72
N LEU A 528 -7.26 -26.81 15.56
CA LEU A 528 -8.02 -26.83 14.32
C LEU A 528 -8.21 -28.29 13.86
N PRO A 529 -9.41 -28.69 13.38
CA PRO A 529 -9.73 -30.09 13.09
C PRO A 529 -9.10 -30.62 11.78
N ARG A 530 -7.99 -30.04 11.32
CA ARG A 530 -7.27 -30.45 10.12
C ARG A 530 -5.89 -30.98 10.48
N ILE A 531 -5.61 -32.20 10.04
CA ILE A 531 -4.28 -32.80 10.12
C ILE A 531 -3.48 -32.36 8.91
N LEU A 532 -2.28 -31.86 9.15
CA LEU A 532 -1.32 -31.44 8.15
C LEU A 532 -0.28 -32.54 7.98
N THR A 533 0.07 -32.84 6.74
CA THR A 533 1.09 -33.84 6.41
C THR A 533 2.20 -33.14 5.68
N ARG A 534 3.43 -33.23 6.19
CA ARG A 534 4.61 -32.80 5.45
C ARG A 534 5.22 -33.99 4.73
#